data_AF-A0A3D3I258-F1
#
_entry.id   AF-A0A3D3I258-F1
#
_cell.length_a   1.000
_cell.length_b   1.000
_cell.length_c   1.000
_cell.angle_alpha   90.00
_cell.angle_beta   90.00
_cell.angle_gamma   90.00
#
_symmetry.space_group_name_H-M   'P 1'
#
loop_
_entity.id
_entity.type
_entity.pdbx_description
1 polymer ?
#
loop_
_entity_poly.entity_id
_entity_poly.type
_entity_poly.pdbx_seq_one_letter_code
_entity_poly.pdbx_strand_id
1 'polypeptide(L)' 'NISTMEVESALVAHEAVAEAAVIGKQHAIKGQAIAAFVILRASHRVDPTSPEGEARIAELKAWVAAKIG' A
#
# COMPACT_ATOMS: atom_id res chain seq x y z
N ASN A 1 -11.88 -12.54 -1.53
CA ASN A 1 -11.50 -12.43 -0.12
C ASN A 1 -10.02 -12.08 -0.13
N ILE A 2 -9.65 -10.82 0.12
CA ILE A 2 -8.26 -10.36 -0.04
C ILE A 2 -7.52 -10.64 1.27
N SER A 3 -6.48 -11.48 1.23
CA SER A 3 -5.63 -11.70 2.40
C SER A 3 -4.69 -10.51 2.60
N THR A 4 -4.42 -10.14 3.86
CA THR A 4 -3.43 -9.10 4.19
C THR A 4 -2.05 -9.47 3.65
N MET A 5 -1.73 -10.77 3.63
CA MET A 5 -0.45 -11.30 3.14
C MET A 5 -0.26 -11.08 1.64
N GLU A 6 -1.33 -11.16 0.85
CA GLU A 6 -1.27 -10.91 -0.61
C GLU A 6 -0.99 -9.43 -0.90
N VAL A 7 -1.65 -8.53 -0.15
CA VAL A 7 -1.43 -7.08 -0.24
C VAL A 7 -0.01 -6.70 0.18
N GLU A 8 0.51 -7.31 1.24
CA GLU A 8 1.86 -7.07 1.72
C GLU A 8 2.90 -7.50 0.69
N SER A 9 2.75 -8.72 0.15
CA SER A 9 3.62 -9.24 -0.91
C SER A 9 3.60 -8.37 -2.16
N ALA A 10 2.42 -7.91 -2.59
CA ALA A 10 2.29 -7.02 -3.73
C ALA A 10 3.00 -5.68 -3.50
N LEU A 11 2.89 -5.08 -2.32
CA LEU A 11 3.57 -3.82 -1.97
C LEU A 11 5.09 -3.99 -1.94
N VAL A 12 5.60 -5.04 -1.30
CA VAL A 12 7.04 -5.32 -1.21
C VAL A 12 7.67 -5.58 -2.58
N ALA A 13 6.91 -6.10 -3.54
CA ALA A 13 7.36 -6.30 -4.91
C ALA A 13 7.56 -5.00 -5.72
N HIS A 14 7.08 -3.85 -5.22
CA HIS A 14 7.26 -2.56 -5.87
C HIS A 14 8.66 -1.99 -5.59
N GLU A 15 9.37 -1.51 -6.62
CA GLU A 15 10.77 -1.09 -6.49
C GLU A 15 11.01 0.01 -5.44
N ALA A 16 10.06 0.96 -5.34
CA ALA A 16 10.13 2.07 -4.41
C ALA A 16 9.94 1.66 -2.94
N VAL A 17 9.41 0.46 -2.67
CA VAL A 17 9.07 -0.01 -1.33
C VAL A 17 10.24 -0.78 -0.73
N ALA A 18 10.59 -0.44 0.51
CA ALA A 18 11.55 -1.17 1.32
C ALA A 18 10.84 -2.23 2.16
N GLU A 19 9.79 -1.82 2.87
CA GLU A 19 9.01 -2.66 3.78
C GLU A 19 7.53 -2.27 3.71
N ALA A 20 6.64 -3.23 3.92
CA ALA A 20 5.22 -2.99 4.06
C ALA A 20 4.64 -3.86 5.18
N ALA A 21 3.64 -3.34 5.89
CA ALA A 21 2.86 -4.08 6.87
C ALA A 21 1.38 -3.81 6.64
N VAL A 22 0.58 -4.88 6.60
CA VAL A 22 -0.83 -4.78 6.24
C VAL A 22 -1.72 -5.37 7.34
N ILE A 23 -2.71 -4.58 7.79
CA ILE A 23 -3.66 -4.99 8.82
C ILE A 23 -5.09 -4.93 8.32
N GLY A 24 -5.90 -5.89 8.77
CA GLY A 24 -7.35 -5.83 8.65
C GLY A 24 -7.92 -4.86 9.67
N LYS A 25 -8.78 -3.95 9.23
CA LYS A 25 -9.57 -3.05 10.07
C LYS A 25 -11.05 -3.37 9.91
N GLN A 26 -11.78 -3.50 11.01
CA GLN A 26 -13.24 -3.61 10.92
C GLN A 26 -13.82 -2.31 10.35
N HIS A 27 -14.62 -2.44 9.28
CA HIS A 27 -15.28 -1.31 8.65
C HIS A 27 -16.80 -1.48 8.80
N ALA A 28 -17.45 -0.54 9.49
CA ALA A 28 -18.85 -0.65 9.91
C ALA A 28 -19.83 -0.95 8.75
N ILE A 29 -19.51 -0.52 7.53
CA ILE A 29 -20.38 -0.68 6.35
C ILE A 29 -19.95 -1.86 5.45
N LYS A 30 -18.65 -2.20 5.42
CA LYS A 30 -18.08 -3.15 4.43
C LYS A 30 -17.62 -4.48 5.05
N GLY A 31 -17.79 -4.64 6.36
CA GLY A 31 -17.27 -5.77 7.14
C GLY A 31 -15.77 -5.65 7.42
N GLN A 32 -14.96 -5.60 6.36
CA GLN A 32 -13.50 -5.55 6.46
C GLN A 32 -12.92 -4.48 5.52
N ALA A 33 -12.08 -3.61 6.06
CA ALA A 33 -11.16 -2.74 5.33
C ALA A 33 -9.72 -3.20 5.58
N ILE A 34 -8.81 -2.75 4.73
CA ILE A 34 -7.38 -3.03 4.87
C ILE A 34 -6.66 -1.70 5.00
N ALA A 35 -5.75 -1.62 5.96
CA ALA A 35 -4.81 -0.51 6.09
C ALA A 35 -3.40 -1.04 5.85
N ALA A 36 -2.62 -0.33 5.02
CA ALA A 36 -1.24 -0.66 4.73
C ALA A 36 -0.33 0.48 5.19
N PHE A 37 0.76 0.12 5.84
CA PHE A 37 1.85 1.01 6.21
C PHE A 37 3.05 0.65 5.35
N VAL A 38 3.63 1.65 4.69
CA VAL A 38 4.68 1.44 3.68
C VAL A 38 5.86 2.33 4.00
N ILE A 39 7.05 1.73 4.01
CA ILE A 39 8.31 2.44 4.13
C ILE A 39 8.95 2.46 2.74
N LEU A 40 9.22 3.66 2.24
CA LEU A 40 9.89 3.85 0.95
C LEU A 40 11.40 3.75 1.10
N ARG A 41 12.07 3.28 0.04
CA ARG A 41 13.54 3.30 -0.05
C ARG A 41 14.05 4.74 -0.03
N ALA A 42 15.27 4.94 0.46
CA ALA A 42 15.86 6.28 0.61
C ALA A 42 15.88 7.09 -0.71
N SER A 43 16.12 6.43 -1.85
CA SER A 43 16.11 7.06 -3.18
C SER A 43 14.72 7.47 -3.68
N HIS A 44 13.65 6.98 -3.03
CA HIS A 44 12.26 7.21 -3.41
C HIS A 44 11.50 8.00 -2.34
N ARG A 45 12.22 8.60 -1.38
CA ARG A 45 11.62 9.32 -0.26
C ARG A 45 10.89 10.54 -0.79
N VAL A 46 9.65 10.69 -0.35
CA VAL A 46 8.79 11.82 -0.69
C VAL A 46 8.05 12.24 0.56
N ASP A 47 7.78 13.54 0.68
CA ASP A 47 6.93 14.05 1.75
C ASP A 47 5.50 13.54 1.53
N PRO A 48 4.90 12.78 2.47
CA PRO A 48 3.59 12.19 2.28
C PRO A 48 2.45 13.22 2.20
N THR A 49 2.69 14.47 2.60
CA THR A 49 1.72 15.58 2.53
C THR A 49 1.91 16.46 1.29
N SER A 50 2.97 16.21 0.51
CA SER A 50 3.18 16.87 -0.78
C SER A 50 2.32 16.25 -1.89
N PRO A 51 2.05 16.99 -2.99
CA PRO A 51 1.37 16.44 -4.16
C PRO A 51 2.05 15.19 -4.73
N GLU A 52 3.39 15.13 -4.71
CA GLU A 52 4.16 13.97 -5.13
C GLU A 52 3.93 12.76 -4.20
N GLY A 53 3.73 13.00 -2.90
CA GLY A 53 3.37 11.99 -1.92
C GLY A 53 2.00 11.38 -2.20
N GLU A 54 1.01 12.22 -2.50
CA GLU A 54 -0.33 11.77 -2.90
C GLU A 54 -0.29 10.95 -4.19
N ALA A 55 0.49 11.41 -5.18
CA ALA A 55 0.72 10.68 -6.43
C ALA A 55 1.36 9.31 -6.18
N ARG A 56 2.35 9.23 -5.30
CA ARG A 56 2.99 7.95 -4.92
C ARG A 56 2.00 7.01 -4.23
N ILE A 57 1.13 7.53 -3.37
CA ILE A 57 0.09 6.73 -2.71
C ILE A 57 -0.90 6.19 -3.76
N ALA A 58 -1.30 7.01 -4.73
CA ALA A 58 -2.19 6.59 -5.81
C ALA A 58 -1.55 5.51 -6.70
N GLU A 59 -0.28 5.67 -7.04
CA GLU A 59 0.51 4.69 -7.80
C GLU A 59 0.60 3.34 -7.07
N LEU A 60 0.96 3.34 -5.77
CA LEU A 60 1.04 2.11 -4.99
C LEU A 60 -0.32 1.40 -4.88
N LYS A 61 -1.41 2.16 -4.75
CA LYS A 61 -2.77 1.59 -4.77
C LYS A 61 -3.09 0.94 -6.12
N ALA A 62 -2.74 1.60 -7.22
CA ALA A 62 -2.94 1.06 -8.57
C ALA A 62 -2.09 -0.19 -8.81
N TRP A 63 -0.84 -0.20 -8.33
CA TRP A 63 0.05 -1.35 -8.41
C TRP A 63 -0.52 -2.58 -7.70
N VAL A 64 -0.98 -2.41 -6.45
CA VAL A 64 -1.61 -3.50 -5.69
C VAL A 64 -2.85 -4.02 -6.42
N ALA A 65 -3.70 -3.12 -6.92
CA ALA A 65 -4.89 -3.50 -7.68
C ALA A 65 -4.54 -4.30 -8.95
N ALA A 66 -3.46 -3.93 -9.65
CA ALA A 66 -3.00 -4.65 -10.84
C ALA A 66 -2.35 -6.00 -10.52
N LYS A 67 -1.74 -6.16 -9.34
CA LYS A 67 -1.08 -7.41 -8.91
C LYS A 67 -2.02 -8.45 -8.32
N ILE A 68 -3.09 -8.02 -7.64
CA ILE A 68 -4.03 -8.89 -6.91
C ILE A 68 -5.35 -9.06 -7.67
N GLY A 69 -5.62 -8.21 -8.66
CA GLY A 69 -6.82 -8.23 -9.50
C GLY A 69 -7.10 -9.58 -10.16
#